data_AF-R6U2W3-F1
#
_entry.id   AF-R6U2W3-F1
#
_cell.length_a   1.000
_cell.length_b   1.000
_cell.length_c   1.000
_cell.angle_alpha   90.00
_cell.angle_beta   90.00
_cell.angle_gamma   90.00
#
_symmetry.space_group_name_H-M   'P 1'
#
loop_
_entity.id
_entity.type
_entity.pdbx_description
1 polymer ?
#
loop_
_entity_poly.entity_id
_entity_poly.type
_entity_poly.pdbx_seq_one_letter_code
_entity_poly.pdbx_strand_id
1 'polypeptide(L)'
;MSKVEDDFMARAPADIEDVWRFIDEIPYWTAKKHGKKYRLMYQVYTHPKYFSHGKDFFEGVNRRYSEYAAVLEGKIGIPKDIITPLIFILIRASVHYALFEDEFYLQAQLGVLKKGIALYLSQKDRLLKEEKPL
;
A
#
# COMPACT_ATOMS: atom_id res chain seq x y z
N MET A 1 8.77 -13.28 -8.26
CA MET A 1 7.60 -12.54 -7.74
C MET A 1 7.73 -11.03 -7.89
N SER A 2 8.96 -10.50 -8.13
CA SER A 2 9.22 -9.10 -8.52
C SER A 2 8.16 -8.52 -9.46
N LYS A 3 7.80 -9.25 -10.51
CA LYS A 3 6.79 -8.84 -11.50
C LYS A 3 5.45 -8.34 -10.92
N VAL A 4 5.00 -8.87 -9.78
CA VAL A 4 3.73 -8.41 -9.17
C VAL A 4 3.90 -7.03 -8.53
N GLU A 5 5.03 -6.82 -7.86
CA GLU A 5 5.36 -5.53 -7.28
C GLU A 5 5.68 -4.54 -8.39
N ASP A 6 6.42 -4.92 -9.42
CA ASP A 6 6.67 -4.07 -10.59
C ASP A 6 5.35 -3.61 -11.26
N ASP A 7 4.39 -4.52 -11.44
CA ASP A 7 3.08 -4.18 -12.02
C ASP A 7 2.25 -3.25 -11.11
N PHE A 8 2.37 -3.40 -9.77
CA PHE A 8 1.77 -2.50 -8.79
C PHE A 8 2.40 -1.11 -8.84
N MET A 9 3.73 -1.06 -8.89
CA MET A 9 4.55 0.15 -8.93
C MET A 9 4.33 0.95 -10.22
N ALA A 10 4.06 0.26 -11.33
CA ALA A 10 3.67 0.89 -12.59
C ALA A 10 2.35 1.67 -12.50
N ARG A 11 1.54 1.40 -11.47
CA ARG A 11 0.28 2.12 -11.19
C ARG A 11 0.40 3.16 -10.09
N ALA A 12 1.61 3.35 -9.55
CA ALA A 12 1.88 4.31 -8.49
C ALA A 12 1.27 5.69 -8.79
N PRO A 13 0.74 6.39 -7.78
CA PRO A 13 0.17 7.71 -7.97
C PRO A 13 1.23 8.68 -8.53
N ALA A 14 0.78 9.56 -9.43
CA ALA A 14 1.64 10.59 -10.02
C ALA A 14 1.91 11.75 -9.06
N ASP A 15 0.90 12.12 -8.28
CA ASP A 15 0.86 13.25 -7.35
C ASP A 15 -0.07 12.94 -6.17
N ILE A 16 -0.24 13.92 -5.26
CA ILE A 16 -1.05 13.75 -4.04
C ILE A 16 -2.55 13.63 -4.35
N GLU A 17 -3.03 14.27 -5.41
CA GLU A 17 -4.42 14.19 -5.87
C GLU A 17 -4.75 12.81 -6.44
N ASP A 18 -3.81 12.17 -7.13
CA ASP A 18 -3.95 10.84 -7.73
C ASP A 18 -3.94 9.69 -6.70
N VAL A 19 -3.51 9.96 -5.46
CA VAL A 19 -3.50 8.97 -4.37
C VAL A 19 -4.89 8.39 -4.12
N TRP A 20 -5.94 9.20 -4.22
CA TRP A 20 -7.32 8.77 -3.94
C TRP A 20 -7.79 7.72 -4.95
N ARG A 21 -7.58 7.99 -6.25
CA ARG A 21 -7.84 7.04 -7.33
C ARG A 21 -7.04 5.76 -7.10
N PHE A 22 -5.75 5.89 -6.79
CA PHE A 22 -4.88 4.74 -6.56
C PHE A 22 -5.41 3.84 -5.45
N ILE A 23 -5.79 4.40 -4.30
CA ILE A 23 -6.34 3.66 -3.16
C ILE A 23 -7.63 2.91 -3.53
N ASP A 24 -8.50 3.54 -4.33
CA ASP A 24 -9.78 2.94 -4.73
C ASP A 24 -9.62 1.83 -5.76
N GLU A 25 -8.72 1.99 -6.73
CA GLU A 25 -8.63 1.06 -7.86
C GLU A 25 -7.71 -0.14 -7.57
N ILE A 26 -6.62 0.10 -6.83
CA ILE A 26 -5.54 -0.88 -6.74
C ILE A 26 -5.94 -2.22 -6.11
N PRO A 27 -6.83 -2.30 -5.10
CA PRO A 27 -7.22 -3.58 -4.51
C PRO A 27 -7.95 -4.48 -5.52
N TYR A 28 -8.92 -3.93 -6.24
CA TYR A 28 -9.69 -4.67 -7.24
C TYR A 28 -8.85 -5.06 -8.44
N TRP A 29 -7.99 -4.15 -8.91
CA TRP A 29 -7.05 -4.46 -9.98
C TRP A 29 -6.09 -5.58 -9.56
N THR A 30 -5.59 -5.54 -8.32
CA THR A 30 -4.70 -6.55 -7.75
C THR A 30 -5.39 -7.92 -7.70
N ALA A 31 -6.64 -7.99 -7.23
CA ALA A 31 -7.43 -9.22 -7.23
C ALA A 31 -7.61 -9.77 -8.66
N LYS A 32 -8.01 -8.92 -9.60
CA LYS A 32 -8.23 -9.31 -11.01
C LYS A 32 -6.94 -9.80 -11.69
N LYS A 33 -5.82 -9.10 -11.49
CA LYS A 33 -4.56 -9.38 -12.19
C LYS A 33 -3.75 -10.49 -11.53
N HIS A 34 -3.76 -10.56 -10.20
CA HIS A 34 -2.83 -11.38 -9.42
C HIS A 34 -3.49 -12.32 -8.40
N GLY A 35 -4.82 -12.31 -8.24
CA GLY A 35 -5.52 -13.08 -7.19
C GLY A 35 -5.18 -14.57 -7.18
N LYS A 36 -5.22 -15.25 -8.33
CA LYS A 36 -4.84 -16.69 -8.41
C LYS A 36 -3.41 -16.93 -7.92
N LYS A 37 -2.48 -16.05 -8.27
CA LYS A 37 -1.07 -16.16 -7.89
C LYS A 37 -0.89 -15.91 -6.38
N TYR A 38 -1.59 -14.93 -5.82
CA TYR A 38 -1.56 -14.68 -4.38
C TYR A 38 -2.13 -15.84 -3.60
N ARG A 39 -3.28 -16.41 -4.00
CA ARG A 39 -3.87 -17.57 -3.33
C ARG A 39 -2.90 -18.75 -3.26
N LEU A 40 -2.27 -19.10 -4.38
CA LEU A 40 -1.26 -20.16 -4.41
C LEU A 40 -0.03 -19.82 -3.55
N MET A 41 0.51 -18.62 -3.70
CA MET A 41 1.70 -18.20 -2.96
C MET A 41 1.46 -18.25 -1.45
N TYR A 42 0.33 -17.72 -0.98
CA TYR A 42 -0.01 -17.75 0.44
C TYR A 42 -0.23 -19.18 0.94
N GLN A 43 -0.92 -20.05 0.19
CA GLN A 43 -1.04 -21.47 0.56
C GLN A 43 0.32 -22.16 0.73
N VAL A 44 1.28 -21.88 -0.15
CA VAL A 44 2.63 -22.45 -0.06
C VAL A 44 3.38 -21.88 1.14
N TYR A 45 3.45 -20.55 1.27
CA TYR A 45 4.29 -19.90 2.29
C TYR A 45 3.70 -19.91 3.70
N THR A 46 2.40 -20.16 3.86
CA THR A 46 1.80 -20.40 5.19
C THR A 46 1.86 -21.87 5.59
N HIS A 47 2.18 -22.79 4.68
CA HIS A 47 2.34 -24.20 5.02
C HIS A 47 3.59 -24.40 5.91
N PRO A 48 3.51 -25.15 7.02
CA PRO A 48 4.61 -25.30 7.99
C PRO A 48 5.96 -25.70 7.35
N LYS A 49 5.91 -26.60 6.36
CA LYS A 49 7.09 -27.04 5.59
C LYS A 49 7.88 -25.90 4.93
N TYR A 50 7.21 -24.82 4.49
CA TYR A 50 7.84 -23.72 3.74
C TYR A 50 7.81 -22.40 4.49
N PHE A 51 7.46 -22.40 5.78
CA PHE A 51 7.30 -21.19 6.57
C PHE A 51 8.57 -20.32 6.61
N SER A 52 9.75 -20.93 6.72
CA SER A 52 11.04 -20.22 6.67
C SER A 52 11.22 -19.45 5.36
N HIS A 53 10.94 -20.09 4.22
CA HIS A 53 11.01 -19.47 2.90
C HIS A 53 9.98 -18.33 2.78
N GLY A 54 8.82 -18.48 3.40
CA GLY A 54 7.83 -17.41 3.53
C GLY A 54 8.38 -16.21 4.29
N LYS A 55 9.09 -16.41 5.42
CA LYS A 55 9.74 -15.32 6.17
C LYS A 55 10.76 -14.59 5.30
N ASP A 56 11.68 -15.32 4.67
CA ASP A 56 12.73 -14.74 3.82
C ASP A 56 12.12 -13.95 2.65
N PHE A 57 11.04 -14.47 2.06
CA PHE A 57 10.30 -13.79 1.02
C PHE A 57 9.76 -12.44 1.50
N PHE A 58 9.10 -12.41 2.67
CA PHE A 58 8.51 -11.18 3.21
C PHE A 58 9.56 -10.18 3.72
N GLU A 59 10.73 -10.61 4.17
CA GLU A 59 11.86 -9.69 4.45
C GLU A 59 12.26 -8.92 3.19
N GLY A 60 12.33 -9.60 2.05
CA GLY A 60 12.56 -8.96 0.75
C GLY A 60 11.44 -7.98 0.38
N VAL A 61 10.18 -8.34 0.63
CA VAL A 61 9.01 -7.47 0.39
C VAL A 61 9.10 -6.18 1.23
N ASN A 62 9.48 -6.31 2.51
CA ASN A 62 9.61 -5.17 3.42
C ASN A 62 10.65 -4.16 2.92
N ARG A 63 11.79 -4.65 2.42
CA ARG A 63 12.83 -3.79 1.84
C ARG A 63 12.32 -3.05 0.60
N ARG A 64 11.67 -3.75 -0.33
CA ARG A 64 11.19 -3.15 -1.59
C ARG A 64 10.09 -2.10 -1.37
N TYR A 65 9.15 -2.33 -0.45
CA TYR A 65 8.16 -1.30 -0.11
C TYR A 65 8.76 -0.11 0.63
N SER A 66 9.83 -0.32 1.40
CA SER A 66 10.57 0.78 2.03
C SER A 66 11.36 1.61 1.00
N GLU A 67 11.88 0.98 -0.05
CA GLU A 67 12.50 1.66 -1.19
C GLU A 67 11.43 2.42 -2.00
N TYR A 68 10.27 1.81 -2.24
CA TYR A 68 9.15 2.47 -2.90
C TYR A 68 8.65 3.70 -2.15
N ALA A 69 8.57 3.64 -0.82
CA ALA A 69 8.18 4.77 0.00
C ALA A 69 9.07 6.00 -0.24
N ALA A 70 10.38 5.81 -0.42
CA ALA A 70 11.31 6.88 -0.76
C ALA A 70 11.03 7.49 -2.15
N VAL A 71 10.62 6.65 -3.11
CA VAL A 71 10.23 7.13 -4.46
C VAL A 71 8.93 7.92 -4.41
N LEU A 72 7.95 7.49 -3.62
CA LEU A 72 6.68 8.20 -3.49
C LEU A 72 6.80 9.52 -2.75
N GLU A 73 7.71 9.63 -1.78
CA GLU A 73 7.94 10.86 -1.03
C GLU A 73 8.14 12.07 -1.94
N GLY A 74 8.96 11.92 -3.00
CA GLY A 74 9.19 12.98 -3.99
C GLY A 74 8.00 13.29 -4.89
N LYS A 75 7.03 12.37 -5.04
CA LYS A 75 5.84 12.54 -5.89
C LYS A 75 4.68 13.18 -5.15
N ILE A 76 4.42 12.73 -3.93
CA ILE A 76 3.20 13.09 -3.19
C ILE A 76 3.47 13.98 -1.98
N GLY A 77 4.75 14.26 -1.68
CA GLY A 77 5.15 15.23 -0.65
C GLY A 77 4.77 14.85 0.78
N ILE A 78 4.57 13.55 1.04
CA ILE A 78 4.42 12.97 2.37
C ILE A 78 5.73 12.26 2.75
N PRO A 79 6.30 12.52 3.94
CA PRO A 79 7.52 11.89 4.40
C PRO A 79 7.48 10.36 4.34
N LYS A 80 8.62 9.76 3.98
CA LYS A 80 8.76 8.30 3.83
C LYS A 80 8.32 7.52 5.08
N ASP A 81 8.66 7.99 6.27
CA ASP A 81 8.34 7.38 7.55
C ASP A 81 6.83 7.33 7.82
N ILE A 82 6.08 8.29 7.27
CA ILE A 82 4.61 8.33 7.32
C ILE A 82 4.00 7.45 6.21
N ILE A 83 4.53 7.52 4.99
CA ILE A 83 4.04 6.74 3.84
C ILE A 83 4.22 5.23 4.02
N THR A 84 5.35 4.81 4.58
CA THR A 84 5.73 3.39 4.66
C THR A 84 4.66 2.53 5.36
N PRO A 85 4.17 2.87 6.58
CA PRO A 85 3.09 2.10 7.20
C PRO A 85 1.76 2.18 6.42
N LEU A 86 1.47 3.30 5.75
CA LEU A 86 0.25 3.45 4.93
C LEU A 86 0.28 2.52 3.70
N ILE A 87 1.44 2.37 3.05
CA ILE A 87 1.65 1.38 1.99
C ILE A 87 1.36 -0.03 2.51
N PHE A 88 1.89 -0.39 3.69
CA PHE A 88 1.66 -1.72 4.24
C PHE A 88 0.17 -1.99 4.51
N ILE A 89 -0.59 -1.00 5.01
CA ILE A 89 -2.05 -1.14 5.18
C ILE A 89 -2.73 -1.41 3.84
N LEU A 90 -2.45 -0.58 2.81
CA LEU A 90 -3.05 -0.72 1.49
C LEU A 90 -2.73 -2.07 0.84
N ILE A 91 -1.48 -2.50 0.90
CA ILE A 91 -1.03 -3.78 0.34
C ILE A 91 -1.71 -4.94 1.06
N ARG A 92 -1.79 -4.90 2.39
CA ARG A 92 -2.43 -5.97 3.17
C ARG A 92 -3.92 -6.05 2.88
N ALA A 93 -4.61 -4.91 2.78
CA ALA A 93 -6.01 -4.86 2.37
C ALA A 93 -6.21 -5.40 0.94
N SER A 94 -5.36 -4.98 0.00
CA SER A 94 -5.41 -5.43 -1.40
C SER A 94 -5.19 -6.94 -1.54
N VAL A 95 -4.21 -7.47 -0.80
CA VAL A 95 -3.94 -8.91 -0.80
C VAL A 95 -5.07 -9.68 -0.11
N HIS A 96 -5.57 -9.20 1.03
CA HIS A 96 -6.68 -9.84 1.73
C HIS A 96 -7.91 -9.96 0.82
N TYR A 97 -8.26 -8.88 0.13
CA TYR A 97 -9.31 -8.87 -0.88
C TYR A 97 -9.00 -9.83 -2.04
N ALA A 98 -7.77 -9.86 -2.55
CA ALA A 98 -7.39 -10.80 -3.61
C ALA A 98 -7.50 -12.28 -3.17
N LEU A 99 -7.33 -12.57 -1.87
CA LEU A 99 -7.47 -13.91 -1.32
C LEU A 99 -8.94 -14.31 -1.16
N PHE A 100 -9.75 -13.43 -0.55
CA PHE A 100 -11.08 -13.79 -0.02
C PHE A 100 -12.25 -13.01 -0.62
N GLU A 101 -11.99 -11.96 -1.38
CA GLU A 101 -13.00 -11.02 -1.91
C GLU A 101 -13.86 -10.41 -0.79
N ASP A 102 -13.27 -10.26 0.41
CA ASP A 102 -13.89 -9.63 1.58
C ASP A 102 -13.96 -8.11 1.41
N GLU A 103 -15.07 -7.67 0.83
CA GLU A 103 -15.37 -6.26 0.60
C GLU A 103 -15.47 -5.45 1.90
N PHE A 104 -16.01 -6.04 2.96
CA PHE A 104 -16.19 -5.33 4.23
C PHE A 104 -14.85 -4.98 4.86
N TYR A 105 -13.93 -5.96 4.94
CA TYR A 105 -12.58 -5.72 5.43
C TYR A 105 -11.85 -4.69 4.57
N LEU A 106 -11.96 -4.82 3.24
CA LEU A 106 -11.35 -3.88 2.32
C LEU A 106 -11.80 -2.44 2.62
N GLN A 107 -13.10 -2.17 2.59
CA GLN A 107 -13.65 -0.83 2.82
C GLN A 107 -13.28 -0.26 4.19
N ALA A 108 -13.25 -1.10 5.23
CA ALA A 108 -12.81 -0.68 6.56
C ALA A 108 -11.34 -0.19 6.56
N GLN A 109 -10.43 -0.94 5.93
CA GLN A 109 -9.02 -0.56 5.84
C GLN A 109 -8.81 0.67 4.96
N LEU A 110 -9.48 0.75 3.80
CA LEU A 110 -9.39 1.93 2.92
C LEU A 110 -9.93 3.20 3.62
N GLY A 111 -11.02 3.07 4.39
CA GLY A 111 -11.58 4.18 5.15
C GLY A 111 -10.61 4.77 6.18
N VAL A 112 -9.91 3.92 6.94
CA VAL A 112 -8.89 4.36 7.91
C VAL A 112 -7.69 4.97 7.18
N LEU A 113 -7.21 4.33 6.11
CA LEU A 113 -6.09 4.81 5.30
C LEU A 113 -6.37 6.22 4.75
N LYS A 114 -7.53 6.43 4.12
CA LYS A 114 -7.90 7.72 3.54
C LYS A 114 -8.02 8.82 4.60
N LYS A 115 -8.64 8.51 5.74
CA LYS A 115 -8.74 9.45 6.87
C LYS A 115 -7.37 9.83 7.43
N GLY A 116 -6.46 8.88 7.55
CA GLY A 116 -5.08 9.13 7.99
C GLY A 116 -4.34 10.10 7.07
N ILE A 117 -4.42 9.88 5.76
CA ILE A 117 -3.81 10.77 4.76
C ILE A 117 -4.44 12.16 4.83
N ALA A 118 -5.77 12.25 4.85
CA ALA A 118 -6.48 13.53 4.91
C ALA A 118 -6.14 14.33 6.18
N LEU A 119 -6.04 13.66 7.33
CA LEU A 119 -5.66 14.28 8.58
C LEU A 119 -4.23 14.84 8.53
N TYR A 120 -3.29 14.07 7.95
CA TYR A 120 -1.91 14.52 7.79
C TYR A 120 -1.82 15.79 6.91
N LEU A 121 -2.49 15.78 5.75
CA LEU A 121 -2.50 16.94 4.85
C LEU A 121 -3.12 18.17 5.52
N SER A 122 -4.24 17.99 6.24
CA SER A 122 -4.87 19.08 6.99
C SER A 122 -3.96 19.69 8.06
N GLN A 123 -3.21 18.87 8.79
CA GLN A 123 -2.25 19.34 9.80
C GLN A 123 -1.09 20.10 9.15
N LYS A 124 -0.54 19.57 8.05
CA LYS A 124 0.51 20.21 7.26
C LYS A 124 0.08 21.59 6.77
N ASP A 125 -1.12 21.69 6.19
CA ASP A 125 -1.67 22.96 5.71
C ASP A 125 -1.87 23.97 6.83
N ARG A 126 -2.25 23.51 8.03
CA ARG A 126 -2.40 24.38 9.21
C ARG A 126 -1.07 24.97 9.65
N LEU A 127 -0.03 24.14 9.78
CA LEU A 127 1.30 24.58 10.19
C LEU A 127 1.91 25.58 9.19
N LEU A 128 1.75 25.34 7.88
CA LEU A 128 2.23 26.27 6.85
C LEU A 128 1.55 27.65 6.90
N LYS A 129 0.29 27.72 7.34
CA LYS A 129 -0.44 28.98 7.54
C LYS A 129 0.01 29.71 8.81
N GLU A 130 0.37 28.99 9.87
CA GLU A 130 0.88 29.55 11.12
C GLU A 130 2.32 30.11 10.95
N GLU A 131 3.15 29.49 10.12
CA GLU A 131 4.52 29.94 9.82
C GLU A 131 4.61 31.14 8.86
N LYS A 132 3.53 31.43 8.12
CA LYS A 132 3.42 32.59 7.23
C LYS A 132 2.25 33.49 7.67
N PRO A 133 2.35 34.18 8.82
CA PRO A 133 1.36 35.19 9.15
C PRO A 133 1.38 36.28 8.08
N LEU A 134 0.21 36.59 7.52
CA LEU A 134 0.00 37.69 6.58
C LEU A 134 0.56 39.02 7.11
#